data_AF-A0AAV0UE07-F1
#
_entry.id   AF-A0AAV0UE07-F1
#
_cell.length_a   1.000
_cell.length_b   1.000
_cell.length_c   1.000
_cell.angle_alpha   90.00
_cell.angle_beta   90.00
_cell.angle_gamma   90.00
#
_symmetry.space_group_name_H-M   'P 1'
#
loop_
_entity.id
_entity.type
_entity.pdbx_description
1 polymer ?
#
loop_
_entity_poly.entity_id
_entity_poly.type
_entity_poly.pdbx_seq_one_letter_code
_entity_poly.pdbx_strand_id
1 'polypeptide(L)'
;MLGEREASCRLDRYYFTSDHGDWVRAVGTLILGPFYDHNGVEVRVAVPGRSVQVKTRRQVYPPPRYAARTYEEVTTDFFAGTSAHLVNVITVVGTVIYKARAYAGWLDNAKNELRKKYVTAAQDARRRSITGYHQCLKRLTDRIEGALRSWDGVEDQEVISVLKARHAGAECKAEWQQKKRRALFRSDPPERSGTRTTTIAGARGGHA
;
A
#
# COMPACT_ATOMS: atom_id res chain seq x y z
N MET A 1 -36.75 5.17 -46.79
CA MET A 1 -35.65 4.81 -45.88
C MET A 1 -35.61 5.85 -44.77
N LEU A 2 -36.10 5.49 -43.58
CA LEU A 2 -36.03 6.35 -42.40
C LEU A 2 -34.58 6.31 -41.91
N GLY A 3 -33.83 7.39 -42.14
CA GLY A 3 -32.48 7.52 -41.60
C GLY A 3 -32.58 7.69 -40.09
N GLU A 4 -32.14 6.69 -39.33
CA GLU A 4 -31.97 6.80 -37.88
C GLU A 4 -31.03 7.97 -37.59
N ARG A 5 -31.56 9.03 -36.97
CA ARG A 5 -30.75 10.12 -36.44
C ARG A 5 -30.21 9.66 -35.10
N GLU A 6 -28.95 9.29 -35.05
CA GLU A 6 -28.26 9.02 -33.80
C GLU A 6 -28.15 10.34 -33.01
N ALA A 7 -28.92 10.44 -31.93
CA ALA A 7 -28.86 11.57 -31.02
C ALA A 7 -27.57 11.46 -30.18
N SER A 8 -26.48 12.04 -30.68
CA SER A 8 -25.23 12.14 -29.93
C SER A 8 -25.18 13.46 -29.15
N CYS A 9 -24.77 13.40 -27.88
CA CYS A 9 -24.52 14.58 -27.07
C CYS A 9 -23.09 14.59 -26.53
N ARG A 10 -22.40 15.73 -26.66
CA ARG A 10 -21.02 15.90 -26.15
C ARG A 10 -21.06 16.40 -24.72
N LEU A 11 -21.21 15.46 -23.78
CA LEU A 11 -21.30 15.71 -22.34
C LEU A 11 -19.92 15.91 -21.70
N ASP A 12 -18.94 15.09 -22.07
CA ASP A 12 -17.59 15.18 -21.52
C ASP A 12 -16.81 16.35 -22.14
N ARG A 13 -16.45 17.32 -21.29
CA ARG A 13 -15.71 18.52 -21.69
C ARG A 13 -14.64 18.85 -20.67
N TYR A 14 -13.45 19.17 -21.16
CA TYR A 14 -12.41 19.82 -20.39
C TYR A 14 -12.35 21.29 -20.79
N TYR A 15 -12.30 22.17 -19.79
CA TYR A 15 -12.13 23.60 -19.98
C TYR A 15 -10.71 23.97 -19.60
N PHE A 16 -10.07 24.77 -20.45
CA PHE A 16 -8.76 25.35 -20.20
C PHE A 16 -8.93 26.87 -20.13
N THR A 17 -8.19 27.52 -19.23
CA THR A 17 -8.05 28.97 -19.28
C THR A 17 -7.30 29.36 -20.54
N SER A 18 -7.59 30.54 -21.09
CA SER A 18 -6.92 31.10 -22.28
C SER A 18 -5.39 30.99 -22.19
N ASP A 19 -4.87 31.27 -20.99
CA ASP A 19 -3.44 31.35 -20.69
C ASP A 19 -2.73 29.99 -20.76
N HIS A 20 -3.48 28.89 -20.86
CA HIS A 20 -2.95 27.52 -20.94
C HIS A 20 -3.45 26.79 -22.20
N GLY A 21 -4.07 27.50 -23.16
CA GLY A 21 -4.57 26.88 -24.38
C GLY A 21 -3.46 26.24 -25.22
N ASP A 22 -2.29 26.87 -25.22
CA ASP A 22 -1.08 26.38 -25.88
C ASP A 22 -0.45 25.16 -25.20
N TRP A 23 -0.93 24.75 -24.01
CA TRP A 23 -0.46 23.54 -23.34
C TRP A 23 -1.11 22.28 -23.90
N VAL A 24 -2.28 22.39 -24.53
CA VAL A 24 -2.97 21.23 -25.11
C VAL A 24 -2.23 20.76 -26.37
N ARG A 25 -1.72 19.53 -26.34
CA ARG A 25 -0.98 18.92 -27.46
C ARG A 25 -1.84 17.99 -28.29
N ALA A 26 -2.80 17.33 -27.68
CA ALA A 26 -3.75 16.46 -28.37
C ALA A 26 -5.03 16.33 -27.56
N VAL A 27 -6.15 16.18 -28.25
CA VAL A 27 -7.45 15.82 -27.69
C VAL A 27 -7.94 14.61 -28.47
N GLY A 28 -8.41 13.60 -27.75
CA GLY A 28 -8.92 12.36 -28.34
C GLY A 28 -10.18 11.88 -27.63
N THR A 29 -10.87 10.96 -28.28
CA THR A 29 -12.01 10.25 -27.70
C THR A 29 -11.53 8.88 -27.25
N LEU A 30 -11.80 8.54 -25.99
CA LEU A 30 -11.44 7.26 -25.39
C LEU A 30 -12.65 6.32 -25.42
N ILE A 31 -12.57 5.24 -26.21
CA ILE A 31 -13.62 4.23 -26.28
C ILE A 31 -13.47 3.29 -25.08
N LEU A 32 -14.36 3.43 -24.09
CA LEU A 32 -14.25 2.78 -22.77
C LEU A 32 -14.82 1.35 -22.72
N GLY A 33 -15.40 0.87 -23.83
CA GLY A 33 -15.97 -0.48 -23.93
C GLY A 33 -17.45 -0.55 -23.52
N PRO A 34 -18.04 -1.76 -23.47
CA PRO A 34 -19.49 -1.97 -23.48
C PRO A 34 -20.22 -1.62 -22.17
N PHE A 35 -19.49 -1.26 -21.11
CA PHE A 35 -20.06 -0.95 -19.79
C PHE A 35 -20.27 0.54 -19.55
N TYR A 36 -20.01 1.37 -20.56
CA TYR A 36 -20.14 2.82 -20.50
C TYR A 36 -21.16 3.26 -21.54
N ASP A 37 -22.01 4.19 -21.16
CA ASP A 37 -23.05 4.79 -22.00
C ASP A 37 -22.53 5.96 -22.86
N HIS A 38 -21.26 6.33 -22.70
CA HIS A 38 -20.57 7.31 -23.51
C HIS A 38 -19.07 6.99 -23.64
N ASN A 39 -18.46 7.53 -24.69
CA ASN A 39 -17.00 7.54 -24.83
C ASN A 39 -16.41 8.64 -23.93
N GLY A 40 -15.27 8.35 -23.31
CA GLY A 40 -14.54 9.35 -22.54
C GLY A 40 -13.78 10.34 -23.44
N VAL A 41 -13.22 11.38 -22.84
CA VAL A 41 -12.32 12.32 -23.50
C VAL A 41 -10.91 12.20 -22.90
N GLU A 42 -9.90 12.04 -23.75
CA GLU A 42 -8.50 12.13 -23.37
C GLU A 42 -7.90 13.46 -23.81
N VAL A 43 -7.10 14.09 -22.95
CA VAL A 43 -6.35 15.31 -23.29
C VAL A 43 -4.89 15.12 -22.91
N ARG A 44 -3.99 15.35 -23.88
CA ARG A 44 -2.54 15.42 -23.64
C ARG A 44 -2.15 16.87 -23.47
N VAL A 45 -1.56 17.19 -22.33
CA VAL A 45 -1.05 18.52 -22.02
C VAL A 45 0.47 18.49 -21.88
N ALA A 46 1.15 19.46 -22.48
CA ALA A 46 2.55 19.76 -22.23
C ALA A 46 2.61 21.02 -21.37
N VAL A 47 2.96 20.84 -20.10
CA VAL A 47 3.10 21.95 -19.16
C VAL A 47 4.54 22.45 -19.23
N PRO A 48 4.82 23.65 -19.78
CA PRO A 48 6.17 24.20 -19.83
C PRO A 48 6.68 24.44 -18.40
N GLY A 49 7.90 24.01 -18.09
CA GLY A 49 8.54 24.27 -16.80
C GLY A 49 8.04 23.42 -15.61
N ARG A 50 7.08 22.52 -15.81
CA ARG A 50 6.74 21.48 -14.84
C ARG A 50 7.03 20.13 -15.46
N SER A 51 8.14 19.50 -15.04
CA SER A 51 8.22 18.05 -15.11
C SER A 51 6.96 17.51 -14.44
N VAL A 52 6.32 16.50 -15.04
CA VAL A 52 5.17 15.83 -14.43
C VAL A 52 5.59 15.47 -13.01
N GLN A 53 5.15 16.25 -12.02
CA GLN A 53 5.21 15.82 -10.65
C GLN A 53 4.15 14.75 -10.60
N VAL A 54 4.56 13.51 -10.89
CA VAL A 54 3.87 12.32 -10.43
C VAL A 54 3.65 12.60 -8.96
N LYS A 55 2.42 12.98 -8.62
CA LYS A 55 2.02 13.36 -7.27
C LYS A 55 2.68 12.33 -6.38
N THR A 56 3.71 12.72 -5.62
CA THR A 56 4.45 11.79 -4.77
C THR A 56 3.37 11.07 -4.02
N ARG A 57 3.19 9.76 -4.28
CA ARG A 57 2.08 9.01 -3.70
C ARG A 57 2.06 9.42 -2.24
N ARG A 58 0.97 10.02 -1.75
CA ARG A 58 0.79 10.15 -0.30
C ARG A 58 1.15 8.77 0.22
N GLN A 59 2.23 8.67 0.99
CA GLN A 59 2.70 7.41 1.55
C GLN A 59 1.55 6.93 2.41
N VAL A 60 0.65 6.12 1.84
CA VAL A 60 -0.58 5.70 2.52
C VAL A 60 -0.19 4.91 3.78
N TYR A 61 1.01 4.33 3.79
CA TYR A 61 1.70 3.88 4.98
C TYR A 61 3.21 4.14 4.81
N PRO A 62 3.86 5.02 5.59
CA PRO A 62 5.32 4.98 5.69
C PRO A 62 5.73 3.56 6.11
N PRO A 63 6.86 3.03 5.60
CA PRO A 63 7.32 1.72 6.03
C PRO A 63 7.39 1.70 7.56
N PRO A 64 6.93 0.61 8.20
CA PRO A 64 6.96 0.56 9.65
C PRO A 64 8.41 0.75 10.11
N ARG A 65 8.63 1.52 11.19
CA ARG A 65 9.97 1.96 11.63
C ARG A 65 10.99 0.82 11.69
N TYR A 66 10.57 -0.39 12.03
CA TYR A 66 11.44 -1.57 12.12
C TYR A 66 11.97 -2.07 10.75
N ALA A 67 11.36 -1.67 9.64
CA ALA A 67 11.71 -2.08 8.28
C ALA A 67 12.16 -0.92 7.38
N ALA A 68 12.16 0.32 7.88
CA ALA A 68 12.44 1.52 7.09
C ALA A 68 13.81 1.47 6.37
N ARG A 69 14.86 1.09 7.11
CA ARG A 69 16.21 0.92 6.54
C ARG A 69 16.27 -0.17 5.48
N THR A 70 15.65 -1.33 5.74
CA THR A 70 15.64 -2.44 4.77
C THR A 70 14.85 -2.06 3.51
N TYR A 71 13.80 -1.24 3.65
CA TYR A 71 13.08 -0.72 2.50
C TYR A 71 13.95 0.20 1.67
N GLU A 72 14.69 1.12 2.30
CA GLU A 72 15.63 2.03 1.62
C GLU A 72 16.74 1.27 0.87
N GLU A 73 17.32 0.24 1.48
CA GLU A 73 18.30 -0.66 0.86
C GLU A 73 17.68 -1.34 -0.38
N VAL A 74 16.49 -1.94 -0.25
CA VAL A 74 15.78 -2.59 -1.37
C VAL A 74 15.43 -1.60 -2.48
N THR A 75 15.00 -0.38 -2.15
CA THR A 75 14.68 0.67 -3.12
C THR A 75 15.93 1.03 -3.92
N THR A 76 17.04 1.26 -3.24
CA THR A 76 18.31 1.67 -3.84
C THR A 76 18.85 0.59 -4.76
N ASP A 77 18.91 -0.66 -4.30
CA ASP A 77 19.36 -1.81 -5.09
C ASP A 77 18.47 -2.03 -6.32
N PHE A 78 17.16 -1.86 -6.15
CA PHE A 78 16.21 -2.01 -7.25
C PHE A 78 16.48 -1.00 -8.34
N PHE A 79 16.54 0.29 -8.02
CA PHE A 79 16.72 1.35 -9.01
C PHE A 79 18.12 1.42 -9.62
N ALA A 80 19.15 1.01 -8.86
CA ALA A 80 20.51 0.86 -9.39
C ALA A 80 20.55 -0.16 -10.55
N GLY A 81 19.82 -1.28 -10.44
CA GLY A 81 19.82 -2.33 -11.48
C GLY A 81 18.75 -2.17 -12.57
N THR A 82 17.59 -1.58 -12.28
CA THR A 82 16.47 -1.52 -13.25
C THR A 82 16.63 -0.46 -14.32
N SER A 83 17.40 0.60 -14.08
CA SER A 83 17.63 1.68 -15.04
C SER A 83 18.31 1.18 -16.34
N ALA A 84 19.29 0.30 -16.24
CA ALA A 84 19.94 -0.33 -17.39
C ALA A 84 18.99 -1.26 -18.17
N HIS A 85 18.12 -1.98 -17.46
CA HIS A 85 17.16 -2.88 -18.08
C HIS A 85 16.09 -2.12 -18.88
N LEU A 86 15.67 -0.95 -18.39
CA LEU A 86 14.73 -0.07 -19.09
C LEU A 86 15.28 0.41 -20.44
N VAL A 87 16.55 0.82 -20.47
CA VAL A 87 17.21 1.29 -21.70
C VAL A 87 17.18 0.19 -22.77
N ASN A 88 17.51 -1.04 -22.40
CA ASN A 88 17.46 -2.20 -23.32
C ASN A 88 16.05 -2.50 -23.86
N VAL A 89 15.01 -2.38 -23.02
CA VAL A 89 13.62 -2.60 -23.47
C VAL A 89 13.19 -1.56 -24.51
N ILE A 90 13.67 -0.31 -24.38
CA ILE A 90 13.30 0.79 -25.29
C ILE A 90 14.11 0.73 -26.60
N THR A 91 15.37 0.30 -26.57
CA THR A 91 16.24 0.27 -27.76
C THR A 91 15.89 -0.84 -28.74
N VAL A 92 15.34 -1.97 -28.27
CA VAL A 92 14.99 -3.13 -29.11
C VAL A 92 13.75 -2.87 -30.00
N VAL A 93 12.93 -1.87 -29.67
CA VAL A 93 11.65 -1.66 -30.35
C VAL A 93 11.76 -0.50 -31.34
N GLY A 94 11.48 -0.73 -32.63
CA GLY A 94 11.70 0.27 -33.68
C GLY A 94 10.68 1.43 -33.69
N THR A 95 9.43 1.19 -33.30
CA THR A 95 8.33 2.14 -33.49
C THR A 95 7.83 2.74 -32.17
N VAL A 96 7.43 4.02 -32.19
CA VAL A 96 7.07 4.81 -31.00
C VAL A 96 5.90 4.18 -30.21
N ILE A 97 4.89 3.65 -30.90
CA ILE A 97 3.70 3.04 -30.27
C ILE A 97 4.09 1.77 -29.50
N TYR A 98 4.93 0.93 -30.09
CA TYR A 98 5.37 -0.30 -29.44
C TYR A 98 6.36 -0.02 -28.30
N LYS A 99 7.19 1.04 -28.40
CA LYS A 99 8.02 1.52 -27.30
C LYS A 99 7.18 1.92 -26.09
N ALA A 100 6.10 2.67 -26.30
CA ALA A 100 5.20 3.08 -25.22
C ALA A 100 4.52 1.88 -24.54
N ARG A 101 4.08 0.88 -25.33
CA ARG A 101 3.49 -0.35 -24.79
C ARG A 101 4.51 -1.19 -24.02
N ALA A 102 5.72 -1.36 -24.55
CA ALA A 102 6.81 -2.08 -23.89
C ALA A 102 7.22 -1.39 -22.59
N TYR A 103 7.28 -0.05 -22.58
CA TYR A 103 7.54 0.75 -21.39
C TYR A 103 6.48 0.55 -20.31
N ALA A 104 5.19 0.61 -20.68
CA ALA A 104 4.09 0.40 -19.75
C ALA A 104 4.14 -1.01 -19.13
N GLY A 105 4.32 -2.05 -19.95
CA GLY A 105 4.43 -3.43 -19.47
C GLY A 105 5.65 -3.64 -18.56
N TRP A 106 6.80 -3.08 -18.92
CA TRP A 106 7.98 -3.09 -18.07
C TRP A 106 7.74 -2.39 -16.74
N LEU A 107 7.10 -1.22 -16.76
CA LEU A 107 6.85 -0.43 -15.56
C LEU A 107 5.91 -1.14 -14.59
N ASP A 108 4.89 -1.83 -15.08
CA ASP A 108 3.97 -2.59 -14.24
C ASP A 108 4.64 -3.83 -13.64
N ASN A 109 5.48 -4.52 -14.41
CA ASN A 109 6.31 -5.61 -13.89
C ASN A 109 7.31 -5.11 -12.84
N ALA A 110 7.99 -4.00 -13.10
CA ALA A 110 8.93 -3.36 -12.17
C ALA A 110 8.24 -3.00 -10.85
N LYS A 111 7.04 -2.41 -10.89
CA LYS A 111 6.25 -2.10 -9.69
C LYS A 111 5.89 -3.38 -8.91
N ASN A 112 5.51 -4.46 -9.60
CA ASN A 112 5.15 -5.71 -8.95
C ASN A 112 6.36 -6.37 -8.30
N GLU A 113 7.52 -6.39 -8.95
CA GLU A 113 8.76 -6.90 -8.37
C GLU A 113 9.20 -6.09 -7.15
N LEU A 114 9.13 -4.76 -7.23
CA LEU A 114 9.44 -3.91 -6.07
C LEU A 114 8.50 -4.18 -4.90
N ARG A 115 7.19 -4.38 -5.15
CA ARG A 115 6.22 -4.77 -4.10
C ARG A 115 6.59 -6.09 -3.46
N LYS A 116 6.95 -7.12 -4.25
CA LYS A 116 7.37 -8.42 -3.73
C LYS A 116 8.60 -8.26 -2.82
N LYS A 117 9.61 -7.52 -3.27
CA LYS A 117 10.83 -7.27 -2.48
C LYS A 117 10.52 -6.55 -1.17
N TYR A 118 9.64 -5.54 -1.17
CA TYR A 118 9.21 -4.88 0.08
C TYR A 118 8.46 -5.80 1.03
N VAL A 119 7.56 -6.66 0.53
CA VAL A 119 6.84 -7.63 1.37
C VAL A 119 7.83 -8.59 2.01
N THR A 120 8.77 -9.13 1.25
CA THR A 120 9.82 -10.02 1.78
C THR A 120 10.69 -9.30 2.81
N ALA A 121 11.15 -8.08 2.51
CA ALA A 121 11.94 -7.27 3.43
C ALA A 121 11.21 -7.01 4.77
N ALA A 122 9.91 -6.70 4.72
CA ALA A 122 9.10 -6.54 5.93
C ALA A 122 8.97 -7.85 6.72
N GLN A 123 8.76 -8.97 6.04
CA GLN A 123 8.69 -10.28 6.68
C GLN A 123 10.01 -10.65 7.35
N ASP A 124 11.15 -10.41 6.71
CA ASP A 124 12.46 -10.72 7.26
C ASP A 124 12.85 -9.81 8.41
N ALA A 125 12.58 -8.50 8.30
CA ALA A 125 12.77 -7.56 9.39
C ALA A 125 11.91 -7.96 10.61
N ARG A 126 10.67 -8.41 10.36
CA ARG A 126 9.79 -8.93 11.40
C ARG A 126 10.36 -10.20 12.05
N ARG A 127 10.81 -11.18 11.26
CA ARG A 127 11.42 -12.42 11.79
C ARG A 127 12.63 -12.10 12.66
N ARG A 128 13.54 -11.24 12.19
CA ARG A 128 14.72 -10.80 12.95
C ARG A 128 14.34 -10.15 14.29
N SER A 129 13.33 -9.28 14.29
CA SER A 129 12.84 -8.65 15.53
C SER A 129 12.27 -9.67 16.53
N ILE A 130 11.52 -10.67 16.06
CA ILE A 130 10.95 -11.72 16.91
C ILE A 130 12.06 -12.61 17.48
N THR A 131 12.99 -13.05 16.63
CA THR A 131 14.10 -13.91 17.04
C THR A 131 14.98 -13.21 18.09
N GLY A 132 15.32 -11.94 17.89
CA GLY A 132 16.08 -11.17 18.87
C GLY A 132 15.36 -11.03 20.22
N TYR A 133 14.03 -10.88 20.19
CA TYR A 133 13.22 -10.81 21.40
C TYR A 133 13.15 -12.15 22.13
N HIS A 134 12.89 -13.26 21.42
CA HIS A 134 12.89 -14.61 22.01
C HIS A 134 14.26 -14.98 22.59
N GLN A 135 15.35 -14.60 21.90
CA GLN A 135 16.70 -14.82 22.41
C GLN A 135 16.96 -14.01 23.68
N CYS A 136 16.43 -12.78 23.78
CA CYS A 136 16.50 -11.98 25.00
C CYS A 136 15.75 -12.64 26.16
N LEU A 137 14.52 -13.12 25.93
CA LEU A 137 13.74 -13.86 26.92
C LEU A 137 14.49 -15.11 27.39
N LYS A 138 14.98 -15.93 26.46
CA LYS A 138 15.76 -17.13 26.78
C LYS A 138 16.95 -16.81 27.68
N ARG A 139 17.75 -15.80 27.32
CA ARG A 139 18.90 -15.36 28.14
C ARG A 139 18.48 -14.89 29.54
N LEU A 140 17.30 -14.28 29.68
CA LEU A 140 16.77 -13.88 30.98
C LEU A 140 16.35 -15.10 31.80
N THR A 141 15.65 -16.05 31.20
CA THR A 141 15.26 -17.32 31.82
C THR A 141 16.49 -18.10 32.28
N ASP A 142 17.50 -18.27 31.40
CA ASP A 142 18.75 -18.95 31.72
C ASP A 142 19.46 -18.30 32.93
N ARG A 143 19.43 -16.96 33.04
CA ARG A 143 19.99 -16.23 34.19
C ARG A 143 19.20 -16.44 35.47
N ILE A 144 17.87 -16.50 35.39
CA ILE A 144 17.01 -16.79 36.55
C ILE A 144 17.26 -18.22 37.04
N GLU A 145 17.30 -19.19 36.13
CA GLU A 145 17.58 -20.59 36.47
C GLU A 145 19.00 -20.76 37.04
N GLY A 146 19.98 -20.07 36.46
CA GLY A 146 21.34 -20.05 37.00
C GLY A 146 21.41 -19.48 38.42
N ALA A 147 20.78 -18.33 38.66
CA ALA A 147 20.73 -17.71 39.99
C ALA A 147 19.99 -18.57 41.02
N LEU A 148 18.93 -19.28 40.61
CA LEU A 148 18.21 -20.22 41.47
C LEU A 148 19.05 -21.46 41.83
N ARG A 149 19.94 -21.91 40.93
CA ARG A 149 20.84 -23.05 41.18
C ARG A 149 22.04 -22.70 42.05
N SER A 150 22.52 -21.45 42.01
CA SER A 150 23.62 -20.96 42.85
C SER A 150 23.15 -20.42 44.21
N TRP A 151 21.89 -20.66 44.58
CA TRP A 151 21.26 -20.04 45.72
C TRP A 151 21.49 -20.84 47.01
N ASP A 152 22.44 -20.42 47.85
CA ASP A 152 22.78 -21.05 49.15
C ASP A 152 22.01 -20.45 50.35
N GLY A 153 20.97 -19.65 50.07
CA GLY A 153 20.02 -19.15 51.08
C GLY A 153 20.41 -17.83 51.75
N VAL A 154 19.40 -16.97 51.88
CA VAL A 154 19.30 -15.76 52.72
C VAL A 154 19.64 -14.40 52.07
N GLU A 155 20.69 -14.20 51.26
CA GLU A 155 20.97 -12.84 50.69
C GLU A 155 20.39 -12.58 49.28
N ASP A 156 20.16 -13.61 48.47
CA ASP A 156 19.82 -13.43 47.04
C ASP A 156 18.31 -13.44 46.72
N GLN A 157 17.45 -13.50 47.74
CA GLN A 157 15.99 -13.56 47.54
C GLN A 157 15.43 -12.29 46.89
N GLU A 158 16.01 -11.14 47.23
CA GLU A 158 15.70 -9.85 46.60
C GLU A 158 16.09 -9.87 45.11
N VAL A 159 17.30 -10.34 44.77
CA VAL A 159 17.78 -10.48 43.38
C VAL A 159 16.86 -11.39 42.56
N ILE A 160 16.49 -12.56 43.09
CA ILE A 160 15.58 -13.50 42.43
C ILE A 160 14.19 -12.88 42.21
N SER A 161 13.66 -12.16 43.19
CA SER A 161 12.37 -11.48 43.07
C SER A 161 12.38 -10.37 42.01
N VAL A 162 13.46 -9.58 41.94
CA VAL A 162 13.66 -8.53 40.92
C VAL A 162 13.75 -9.14 39.53
N LEU A 163 14.45 -10.25 39.36
CA LEU A 163 14.55 -10.94 38.08
C LEU A 163 13.21 -11.55 37.64
N LYS A 164 12.45 -12.18 38.56
CA LYS A 164 11.09 -12.68 38.29
C LYS A 164 10.13 -11.55 37.90
N ALA A 165 10.17 -10.42 38.60
CA ALA A 165 9.36 -9.24 38.26
C ALA A 165 9.73 -8.68 36.87
N ARG A 166 11.03 -8.67 36.53
CA ARG A 166 11.51 -8.24 35.21
C ARG A 166 11.08 -9.19 34.09
N HIS A 167 11.03 -10.50 34.37
CA HIS A 167 10.50 -11.51 33.44
C HIS A 167 9.00 -11.33 33.20
N ALA A 168 8.21 -11.23 34.27
CA ALA A 168 6.77 -10.98 34.18
C ALA A 168 6.44 -9.67 33.44
N GLY A 169 7.22 -8.61 33.70
CA GLY A 169 7.12 -7.34 32.98
C GLY A 169 7.46 -7.48 31.49
N ALA A 170 8.44 -8.30 31.13
CA ALA A 170 8.78 -8.58 29.73
C ALA A 170 7.67 -9.40 29.04
N GLU A 171 7.11 -10.41 29.69
CA GLU A 171 5.98 -11.20 29.16
C GLU A 171 4.73 -10.34 28.95
N CYS A 172 4.34 -9.55 29.95
CA CYS A 172 3.21 -8.63 29.85
C CYS A 172 3.40 -7.62 28.70
N LYS A 173 4.61 -7.09 28.53
CA LYS A 173 4.94 -6.21 27.41
C LYS A 173 4.90 -6.95 26.07
N ALA A 174 5.27 -8.23 26.01
CA ALA A 174 5.17 -9.06 24.82
C ALA A 174 3.70 -9.28 24.41
N GLU A 175 2.84 -9.61 25.37
CA GLU A 175 1.41 -9.78 25.17
C GLU A 175 0.74 -8.47 24.76
N TRP A 176 1.06 -7.35 25.42
CA TRP A 176 0.53 -6.04 25.06
C TRP A 176 0.94 -5.65 23.63
N GLN A 177 2.22 -5.86 23.28
CA GLN A 177 2.69 -5.66 21.91
C GLN A 177 1.94 -6.60 20.94
N GLN A 178 1.69 -7.86 21.30
CA GLN A 178 0.95 -8.82 20.46
C GLN A 178 -0.52 -8.42 20.28
N LYS A 179 -1.21 -7.96 21.33
CA LYS A 179 -2.58 -7.42 21.29
C LYS A 179 -2.66 -6.14 20.46
N LYS A 180 -1.75 -5.18 20.69
CA LYS A 180 -1.65 -3.94 19.89
C LYS A 180 -1.41 -4.25 18.41
N ARG A 181 -0.58 -5.26 18.12
CA ARG A 181 -0.33 -5.74 16.75
C ARG A 181 -1.58 -6.40 16.15
N ARG A 182 -2.34 -7.22 16.88
CA ARG A 182 -3.64 -7.76 16.39
C ARG A 182 -4.65 -6.65 16.09
N ALA A 183 -4.70 -5.61 16.91
CA ALA A 183 -5.61 -4.48 16.72
C ALA A 183 -5.24 -3.61 15.50
N LEU A 184 -3.94 -3.39 15.24
CA LEU A 184 -3.48 -2.63 14.06
C LEU A 184 -3.69 -3.35 12.72
N PHE A 185 -3.85 -4.67 12.73
CA PHE A 185 -4.07 -5.49 11.52
C PHE A 185 -5.50 -6.04 11.39
N ARG A 186 -6.35 -5.91 12.42
CA ARG A 186 -7.82 -5.98 12.28
C ARG A 186 -8.35 -4.63 11.79
N SER A 187 -7.92 -4.22 10.61
CA SER A 187 -8.69 -3.32 9.78
C SER A 187 -9.48 -4.18 8.81
N ASP A 188 -10.36 -5.03 9.33
CA ASP A 188 -11.50 -5.42 8.52
C ASP A 188 -12.27 -4.11 8.29
N PRO A 189 -12.54 -3.71 7.03
CA PRO A 189 -13.48 -2.62 6.80
C PRO A 189 -14.76 -3.00 7.55
N PRO A 190 -15.44 -2.05 8.24
CA PRO A 190 -16.72 -2.36 8.83
C PRO A 190 -17.57 -2.99 7.73
N GLU A 191 -17.99 -4.25 7.93
CA GLU A 191 -19.00 -4.86 7.09
C GLU A 191 -20.11 -3.83 7.00
N ARG A 192 -20.39 -3.36 5.77
CA ARG A 192 -21.58 -2.58 5.48
C ARG A 192 -22.77 -3.51 5.70
N SER A 193 -23.13 -3.68 6.96
CA SER A 193 -24.30 -4.43 7.37
C SER A 193 -25.54 -3.62 6.96
N GLY A 194 -26.32 -4.22 6.08
CA GLY A 194 -27.74 -3.96 5.93
C GLY A 194 -28.12 -2.61 5.32
N THR A 195 -28.29 -2.58 4.00
CA THR A 195 -29.43 -1.85 3.43
C THR A 195 -30.71 -2.42 4.04
N ARG A 196 -31.22 -1.74 5.08
CA ARG A 196 -32.60 -1.90 5.54
C ARG A 196 -33.51 -1.44 4.40
N THR A 197 -34.04 -2.38 3.64
CA THR A 197 -35.21 -2.14 2.79
C THR A 197 -36.39 -1.97 3.73
N THR A 198 -36.71 -0.73 4.09
CA THR A 198 -37.97 -0.41 4.75
C THR A 198 -39.05 -0.38 3.69
N THR A 199 -39.74 -1.50 3.51
CA THR A 199 -41.00 -1.55 2.78
C THR A 199 -42.03 -0.73 3.57
N ILE A 200 -42.37 0.45 3.07
CA ILE A 200 -43.50 1.23 3.59
C ILE A 200 -44.77 0.56 3.04
N ALA A 201 -45.48 -0.16 3.92
CA ALA A 201 -46.81 -0.65 3.64
C ALA A 201 -47.76 0.55 3.49
N GLY A 202 -48.33 0.71 2.30
CA GLY A 202 -49.37 1.69 2.03
C GLY A 202 -50.60 1.41 2.87
N ALA A 203 -50.91 2.33 3.78
CA ALA A 203 -52.16 2.37 4.50
C ALA A 203 -53.30 2.69 3.53
N ARG A 204 -54.29 1.80 3.50
CA ARG A 204 -55.62 2.09 2.97
C ARG A 204 -56.25 3.18 3.84
N GLY A 205 -56.64 4.29 3.20
CA GLY A 205 -57.53 5.29 3.76
C GLY A 205 -58.57 5.63 2.71
N GLY A 206 -59.77 5.06 2.87
CA GLY A 206 -60.96 5.56 2.19
C GLY A 206 -61.51 6.80 2.90
N HIS A 207 -62.38 7.50 2.17
CA HIS A 207 -63.37 8.54 2.51
C HIS A 207 -63.36 9.52 1.33
N ALA A 208 -64.46 9.90 0.70
CA ALA A 208 -65.88 9.62 0.87
C ALA A 208 -66.55 9.78 -0.52
#